data_AF-A0A1H7CTV5-F1
#
_entry.id   AF-A0A1H7CTV5-F1
#
_cell.length_a   1.000
_cell.length_b   1.000
_cell.length_c   1.000
_cell.angle_alpha   90.00
_cell.angle_beta   90.00
_cell.angle_gamma   90.00
#
_symmetry.space_group_name_H-M   'P 1'
#
loop_
_entity.id
_entity.type
_entity.pdbx_description
1 polymer ?
#
loop_
_entity_poly.entity_id
_entity_poly.type
_entity_poly.pdbx_seq_one_letter_code
_entity_poly.pdbx_strand_id
1 'polypeptide(L)'
;MYKPIENRVAHLSENLIGLNISLLILAFLVIGMDHMGYLGTNLSFRAIKGIGKEFGTITIIIAIIAFMNYVLREIYLQITRNKIALSQTMNQLYKNLMKDVRLLHPLVGTVAIYAGILHVYFVWFRGVHNFNLSIAFGILALLLLLFLLYIGHKIRCMPQNKKLRTIHKMIAYSFLVFYVLHIAIKGD
;
A
#
# COMPACT_ATOMS: atom_id res chain seq x y z
N MET A 1 -19.54 22.90 2.67
CA MET A 1 -19.98 22.00 3.76
C MET A 1 -19.07 20.76 3.97
N TYR A 2 -17.79 20.78 3.55
CA TYR A 2 -16.85 19.63 3.70
C TYR A 2 -15.74 19.82 4.75
N LYS A 3 -15.54 21.03 5.28
CA LYS A 3 -14.51 21.33 6.29
C LYS A 3 -14.58 20.45 7.55
N PRO A 4 -15.77 20.08 8.09
CA PRO A 4 -15.84 19.21 9.26
C PRO A 4 -15.33 17.79 8.98
N ILE A 5 -15.60 17.26 7.77
CA ILE A 5 -15.16 15.93 7.35
C ILE A 5 -13.66 15.93 7.06
N GLU A 6 -13.14 16.95 6.37
CA GLU A 6 -11.70 17.12 6.13
C GLU A 6 -10.92 17.22 7.45
N ASN A 7 -11.43 17.97 8.44
CA ASN A 7 -10.80 18.06 9.76
C ASN A 7 -10.88 16.76 10.56
N ARG A 8 -12.01 16.03 10.50
CA ARG A 8 -12.13 14.70 11.15
C ARG A 8 -11.22 13.66 10.50
N VAL A 9 -11.11 13.65 9.17
CA VAL A 9 -10.20 12.75 8.43
C VAL A 9 -8.73 13.14 8.66
N ALA A 10 -8.42 14.42 8.86
CA ALA A 10 -7.10 14.88 9.27
C ALA A 10 -6.74 14.41 10.69
N HIS A 11 -7.63 14.62 11.65
CA HIS A 11 -7.43 14.19 13.03
C HIS A 11 -7.37 12.66 13.16
N LEU A 12 -8.22 11.93 12.43
CA LEU A 12 -8.14 10.47 12.35
C LEU A 12 -6.79 10.06 11.77
N SER A 13 -6.28 10.72 10.74
CA SER A 13 -5.01 10.33 10.10
C SER A 13 -3.77 10.49 10.97
N GLU A 14 -3.75 11.49 11.86
CA GLU A 14 -2.63 11.72 12.78
C GLU A 14 -2.61 10.66 13.88
N ASN A 15 -3.78 10.32 14.43
CA ASN A 15 -3.93 9.22 15.38
C ASN A 15 -3.79 7.84 14.73
N LEU A 16 -4.13 7.72 13.44
CA LEU A 16 -4.03 6.49 12.66
C LEU A 16 -2.58 6.05 12.50
N ILE A 17 -1.56 6.91 12.61
CA ILE A 17 -0.17 6.47 12.43
C ILE A 17 0.36 5.80 13.68
N GLY A 18 0.13 6.40 14.85
CA GLY A 18 0.39 5.72 16.11
C GLY A 18 -0.37 4.39 16.15
N LEU A 19 -1.66 4.40 15.83
CA LEU A 19 -2.47 3.20 15.74
C LEU A 19 -1.95 2.21 14.68
N ASN A 20 -1.56 2.66 13.49
CA ASN A 20 -1.08 1.79 12.42
C ASN A 20 0.26 1.16 12.80
N ILE A 21 1.18 1.92 13.40
CA ILE A 21 2.45 1.43 13.92
C ILE A 21 2.20 0.44 15.07
N SER A 22 1.31 0.76 16.01
CA SER A 22 0.93 -0.16 17.10
C SER A 22 0.28 -1.44 16.57
N LEU A 23 -0.59 -1.35 15.55
CA LEU A 23 -1.21 -2.50 14.89
C LEU A 23 -0.20 -3.30 14.06
N LEU A 24 0.79 -2.64 13.45
CA LEU A 24 1.90 -3.30 12.76
C LEU A 24 2.76 -4.07 13.76
N ILE A 25 3.14 -3.44 14.87
CA ILE A 25 3.89 -4.08 15.96
C ILE A 25 3.07 -5.24 16.53
N LEU A 26 1.78 -5.03 16.80
CA LEU A 26 0.88 -6.07 17.27
C LEU A 26 0.77 -7.21 16.27
N ALA A 27 0.67 -6.93 14.96
CA ALA A 27 0.67 -7.95 13.93
C ALA A 27 1.97 -8.76 13.94
N PHE A 28 3.14 -8.11 14.00
CA PHE A 28 4.42 -8.80 14.12
C PHE A 28 4.55 -9.62 15.41
N LEU A 29 4.03 -9.11 16.54
CA LEU A 29 4.01 -9.83 17.82
C LEU A 29 3.08 -11.05 17.76
N VAL A 30 1.88 -10.90 17.21
CA VAL A 30 0.92 -12.01 17.01
C VAL A 30 1.52 -13.06 16.08
N ILE A 31 2.18 -12.64 14.99
CA ILE A 31 2.91 -13.53 14.09
C ILE A 31 4.04 -14.28 14.84
N GLY A 32 4.80 -13.59 15.68
CA GLY A 32 5.88 -14.18 16.47
C GLY A 32 5.38 -15.12 17.56
N MET A 33 4.24 -14.82 18.19
CA MET A 33 3.63 -15.63 19.25
C MET A 33 2.89 -16.85 18.69
N ASP A 34 2.25 -16.75 17.52
CA ASP A 34 1.57 -17.88 16.88
C ASP A 34 2.53 -18.89 16.25
N HIS A 35 3.84 -18.62 16.26
CA HIS A 35 4.84 -19.68 16.06
C HIS A 35 4.67 -20.82 17.10
N MET A 36 3.98 -20.58 18.22
CA MET A 36 3.64 -21.56 19.25
C MET A 36 2.31 -22.32 19.03
N GLY A 37 1.66 -22.21 17.86
CA GLY A 37 0.88 -23.33 17.31
C GLY A 37 -0.64 -23.39 17.58
N TYR A 38 -1.39 -22.29 17.51
CA TYR A 38 -2.85 -22.35 17.71
C TYR A 38 -3.69 -22.21 16.42
N LEU A 39 -3.29 -21.40 15.43
CA LEU A 39 -4.13 -21.20 14.24
C LEU A 39 -3.96 -22.26 13.15
N GLY A 40 -2.74 -22.71 12.87
CA GLY A 40 -2.52 -23.67 11.78
C GLY A 40 -2.63 -25.15 12.15
N THR A 41 -3.00 -25.48 13.39
CA THR A 41 -3.38 -26.84 13.78
C THR A 41 -4.79 -27.23 13.27
N ASN A 42 -5.65 -26.24 12.99
CA ASN A 42 -7.05 -26.47 12.58
C ASN A 42 -7.31 -26.28 11.08
N LEU A 43 -6.37 -25.71 10.33
CA LEU A 43 -6.53 -25.42 8.90
C LEU A 43 -5.60 -26.29 8.05
N SER A 44 -6.14 -26.89 6.99
CA SER A 44 -5.32 -27.67 6.05
C SER A 44 -4.25 -26.79 5.39
N PHE A 45 -3.08 -27.37 5.12
CA PHE A 45 -1.99 -26.71 4.40
C PHE A 45 -2.42 -26.08 3.06
N ARG A 46 -3.36 -26.74 2.36
CA ARG A 46 -3.94 -26.23 1.10
C ARG A 46 -4.73 -24.94 1.34
N ALA A 47 -5.53 -24.87 2.42
CA ALA A 47 -6.30 -23.69 2.78
C ALA A 47 -5.37 -22.52 3.15
N ILE A 48 -4.35 -22.76 3.96
CA ILE A 48 -3.34 -21.75 4.35
C ILE A 48 -2.63 -21.19 3.11
N LYS A 49 -2.22 -22.06 2.17
CA LYS A 49 -1.63 -21.64 0.89
C LYS A 49 -2.59 -20.80 0.05
N GLY A 50 -3.86 -21.18 -0.01
CA GLY A 50 -4.90 -20.45 -0.73
C GLY A 50 -5.08 -19.04 -0.15
N ILE A 51 -5.32 -18.96 1.16
CA ILE A 51 -5.50 -17.69 1.88
C ILE A 51 -4.29 -16.77 1.72
N GLY A 52 -3.08 -17.30 1.89
CA GLY A 52 -1.85 -16.53 1.67
C GLY A 52 -1.75 -15.97 0.25
N LYS A 53 -2.09 -16.76 -0.78
CA LYS A 53 -2.11 -16.29 -2.17
C LYS A 53 -3.15 -15.17 -2.37
N GLU A 54 -4.36 -15.34 -1.83
CA GLU A 54 -5.41 -14.32 -1.91
C GLU A 54 -4.98 -13.00 -1.27
N PHE A 55 -4.38 -13.03 -0.08
CA PHE A 55 -3.86 -11.81 0.54
C PHE A 55 -2.77 -11.14 -0.30
N GLY A 56 -1.87 -11.91 -0.92
CA GLY A 56 -0.87 -11.37 -1.85
C GLY A 56 -1.50 -10.71 -3.08
N THR A 57 -2.57 -11.29 -3.62
CA THR A 57 -3.37 -10.72 -4.71
C THR A 57 -4.09 -9.44 -4.28
N ILE A 58 -4.71 -9.44 -3.10
CA ILE A 58 -5.40 -8.28 -2.55
C ILE A 58 -4.41 -7.13 -2.34
N THR A 59 -3.24 -7.40 -1.76
CA THR A 59 -2.17 -6.40 -1.58
C THR A 59 -1.85 -5.69 -2.88
N ILE A 60 -1.64 -6.42 -3.97
CA ILE A 60 -1.26 -5.79 -5.23
C ILE A 60 -2.42 -5.02 -5.86
N ILE A 61 -3.64 -5.55 -5.84
CA ILE A 61 -4.79 -4.85 -6.42
C ILE A 61 -4.95 -3.50 -5.73
N ILE A 62 -4.89 -3.50 -4.40
CA ILE A 62 -4.99 -2.28 -3.60
C ILE A 62 -3.80 -1.35 -3.84
N ALA A 63 -2.57 -1.87 -3.94
CA ALA A 63 -1.39 -1.06 -4.24
C ALA A 63 -1.44 -0.44 -5.65
N ILE A 64 -1.97 -1.16 -6.66
CA ILE A 64 -2.20 -0.65 -8.01
C ILE A 64 -3.26 0.44 -7.99
N ILE A 65 -4.38 0.25 -7.28
CA ILE A 65 -5.40 1.29 -7.11
C ILE A 65 -4.78 2.53 -6.47
N ALA A 66 -3.96 2.37 -5.42
CA ALA A 66 -3.24 3.48 -4.81
C ALA A 66 -2.29 4.16 -5.82
N PHE A 67 -1.62 3.41 -6.68
CA PHE A 67 -0.73 3.93 -7.72
C PHE A 67 -1.47 4.64 -8.86
N MET A 68 -2.64 4.14 -9.28
CA MET A 68 -3.47 4.76 -10.32
C MET A 68 -3.84 6.21 -9.98
N ASN A 69 -3.98 6.52 -8.69
CA ASN A 69 -4.21 7.89 -8.21
C ASN A 69 -3.10 8.84 -8.67
N TYR A 70 -1.86 8.36 -8.68
CA TYR A 70 -0.71 9.12 -9.16
C TYR A 70 -0.76 9.28 -10.68
N VAL A 71 -1.11 8.22 -11.41
CA VAL A 71 -1.24 8.24 -12.87
C VAL A 71 -2.32 9.24 -13.31
N LEU A 72 -3.51 9.18 -12.70
CA LEU A 72 -4.61 10.12 -12.98
C LEU A 72 -4.19 11.58 -12.73
N ARG A 73 -3.42 11.82 -11.66
CA ARG A 73 -2.88 13.15 -11.37
C ARG A 73 -1.94 13.65 -12.46
N GLU A 74 -1.01 12.82 -12.90
CA GLU A 74 -0.04 13.18 -13.93
C GLU A 74 -0.72 13.42 -15.28
N ILE A 75 -1.70 12.59 -15.66
CA ILE A 75 -2.51 12.79 -16.86
C ILE A 75 -3.20 14.16 -16.81
N TYR A 76 -3.89 14.46 -15.71
CA TYR A 76 -4.57 15.75 -15.54
C TYR A 76 -3.59 16.96 -15.62
N LEU A 77 -2.41 16.83 -14.99
CA LEU A 77 -1.38 17.86 -15.07
C LEU A 77 -0.83 18.04 -16.49
N GLN A 78 -0.64 16.96 -17.24
CA GLN A 78 -0.21 17.03 -18.64
C GLN A 78 -1.26 17.70 -19.52
N ILE A 79 -2.53 17.32 -19.39
CA ILE A 79 -3.65 17.94 -20.11
C ILE A 79 -3.67 19.46 -19.86
N THR A 80 -3.54 19.86 -18.59
CA THR A 80 -3.53 21.27 -18.18
C THR A 80 -2.30 22.02 -18.71
N ARG A 81 -1.11 21.41 -18.67
CA ARG A 81 0.14 22.02 -19.16
C ARG A 81 0.14 22.19 -20.68
N ASN A 82 -0.43 21.23 -21.40
CA ASN A 82 -0.54 21.25 -22.85
C ASN A 82 -1.69 22.14 -23.34
N LYS A 83 -2.37 22.86 -22.44
CA LYS A 83 -3.50 23.76 -22.74
C LYS A 83 -4.62 23.07 -23.52
N ILE A 84 -4.80 21.76 -23.33
CA ILE A 84 -5.89 21.01 -23.96
C ILE A 84 -7.20 21.47 -23.32
N ALA A 85 -8.12 21.97 -24.14
CA ALA A 85 -9.40 22.51 -23.68
C ALA A 85 -10.32 21.36 -23.21
N LEU A 86 -10.37 21.15 -21.90
CA LEU A 86 -11.39 20.30 -21.28
C LEU A 86 -12.72 21.06 -21.18
N SER A 87 -13.83 20.38 -21.41
CA SER A 87 -15.15 20.94 -21.09
C SER A 87 -15.24 21.25 -19.59
N GLN A 88 -16.06 22.25 -19.23
CA GLN A 88 -16.24 22.66 -17.84
C GLN A 88 -16.69 21.49 -16.95
N THR A 89 -17.59 20.64 -17.45
CA THR A 89 -18.08 19.43 -16.78
C THR A 89 -16.95 18.43 -16.54
N MET A 90 -16.11 18.15 -17.55
CA MET A 90 -14.97 17.24 -17.38
C MET A 90 -13.96 17.79 -16.38
N ASN A 91 -13.65 19.08 -16.45
CA ASN A 91 -12.70 19.71 -15.52
C ASN A 91 -13.20 19.62 -14.05
N GLN A 92 -14.50 19.87 -13.84
CA GLN A 92 -15.12 19.73 -12.51
C GLN A 92 -15.07 18.28 -12.02
N LEU A 93 -15.39 17.32 -12.89
CA LEU A 93 -15.36 15.89 -12.58
C LEU A 93 -13.95 15.43 -12.21
N TYR A 94 -12.93 15.82 -12.98
CA TYR A 94 -11.52 15.52 -12.66
C TYR A 94 -11.11 16.10 -11.32
N LYS A 95 -11.47 17.36 -11.02
CA LYS A 95 -11.14 18.01 -9.74
C LYS A 95 -11.79 17.30 -8.55
N ASN A 96 -13.06 16.90 -8.67
CA ASN A 96 -13.78 16.17 -7.64
C ASN A 96 -13.17 14.78 -7.43
N LEU A 97 -12.97 14.03 -8.51
CA LEU A 97 -12.35 12.70 -8.46
C LEU A 97 -10.97 12.77 -7.81
N MET A 98 -10.12 13.71 -8.24
CA MET A 98 -8.79 13.93 -7.68
C MET A 98 -8.82 14.29 -6.19
N LYS A 99 -9.85 15.00 -5.74
CA LYS A 99 -10.04 15.34 -4.33
C LYS A 99 -10.37 14.10 -3.50
N ASP A 100 -11.36 13.32 -3.93
CA ASP A 100 -11.83 12.14 -3.20
C ASP A 100 -10.75 11.05 -3.17
N VAL A 101 -10.13 10.83 -4.32
CA VAL A 101 -9.02 9.89 -4.48
C VAL A 101 -7.83 10.26 -3.59
N ARG A 102 -7.52 11.55 -3.44
CA ARG A 102 -6.44 12.01 -2.55
C ARG A 102 -6.74 11.72 -1.07
N LEU A 103 -8.01 11.77 -0.68
CA LEU A 103 -8.43 11.44 0.69
C LEU A 103 -8.36 9.93 0.94
N LEU A 104 -8.71 9.12 -0.06
CA LEU A 104 -8.70 7.65 0.05
C LEU A 104 -7.30 7.03 -0.09
N HIS A 105 -6.39 7.66 -0.85
CA HIS A 105 -5.07 7.09 -1.15
C HIS A 105 -4.28 6.60 0.09
N PRO A 106 -4.18 7.36 1.20
CA PRO A 106 -3.48 6.89 2.39
C PRO A 106 -4.16 5.66 3.02
N LEU A 107 -5.50 5.63 3.04
CA LEU A 107 -6.27 4.51 3.58
C LEU A 107 -6.03 3.24 2.75
N VAL A 108 -6.13 3.36 1.42
CA VAL A 108 -5.87 2.27 0.47
C VAL A 108 -4.44 1.76 0.63
N GLY A 109 -3.44 2.65 0.72
CA GLY A 109 -2.05 2.28 0.96
C GLY A 109 -1.84 1.52 2.28
N THR A 110 -2.49 1.95 3.36
CA THR A 110 -2.45 1.26 4.65
C THR A 110 -3.07 -0.14 4.57
N VAL A 111 -4.22 -0.30 3.91
CA VAL A 111 -4.85 -1.62 3.74
C VAL A 111 -3.95 -2.56 2.93
N ALA A 112 -3.26 -2.06 1.90
CA ALA A 112 -2.30 -2.86 1.13
C ALA A 112 -1.18 -3.42 2.03
N ILE A 113 -0.67 -2.61 2.96
CA ILE A 113 0.37 -3.03 3.92
C ILE A 113 -0.15 -4.14 4.82
N TYR A 114 -1.35 -3.99 5.39
CA TYR A 114 -1.93 -5.04 6.24
C TYR A 114 -2.15 -6.35 5.50
N ALA A 115 -2.71 -6.29 4.29
CA ALA A 115 -2.82 -7.47 3.44
C ALA A 115 -1.44 -8.08 3.14
N GLY A 116 -0.42 -7.24 2.94
CA GLY A 116 0.95 -7.70 2.64
C GLY A 116 1.60 -8.41 3.83
N ILE A 117 1.32 -7.95 5.05
CA ILE A 117 1.80 -8.59 6.27
C ILE A 117 1.08 -9.91 6.52
N LEU A 118 -0.24 -9.95 6.30
CA LEU A 118 -0.99 -11.20 6.34
C LEU A 118 -0.47 -12.20 5.31
N HIS A 119 -0.15 -11.74 4.09
CA HIS A 119 0.50 -12.57 3.08
C HIS A 119 1.81 -13.17 3.61
N VAL A 120 2.71 -12.35 4.18
CA VAL A 120 3.98 -12.81 4.75
C VAL A 120 3.76 -13.80 5.90
N TYR A 121 2.79 -13.54 6.78
CA TYR A 121 2.43 -14.45 7.88
C TYR A 121 2.03 -15.84 7.36
N PHE A 122 1.12 -15.93 6.39
CA PHE A 122 0.69 -17.22 5.85
C PHE A 122 1.80 -17.94 5.07
N VAL A 123 2.69 -17.19 4.40
CA VAL A 123 3.87 -17.77 3.74
C VAL A 123 4.89 -18.28 4.76
N TRP A 124 5.10 -17.56 5.86
CA TRP A 124 5.98 -17.97 6.95
C TRP A 124 5.47 -19.24 7.62
N PHE A 125 4.15 -19.34 7.85
CA PHE A 125 3.50 -20.53 8.41
C PHE A 125 3.69 -21.79 7.54
N ARG A 126 3.88 -21.62 6.23
CA ARG A 126 4.15 -22.73 5.30
C ARG A 126 5.52 -23.39 5.53
N GLY A 127 6.34 -22.89 6.45
CA GLY A 127 7.67 -23.45 6.73
C GLY A 127 8.61 -23.29 5.54
N VAL A 128 8.47 -22.20 4.77
CA VAL A 128 9.42 -21.88 3.70
C VAL A 128 10.72 -21.41 4.35
N HIS A 129 11.48 -22.36 4.88
CA HIS A 129 12.76 -22.12 5.55
C HIS A 129 13.88 -21.86 4.55
N ASN A 130 13.70 -22.27 3.29
CA ASN A 130 14.65 -22.02 2.22
C ASN A 130 14.45 -20.62 1.65
N PHE A 131 15.21 -19.68 2.19
CA PHE A 131 15.30 -18.32 1.68
C PHE A 131 15.77 -18.35 0.22
N ASN A 132 14.94 -17.83 -0.69
CA ASN A 132 15.25 -17.75 -2.12
C ASN A 132 15.09 -16.31 -2.63
N LEU A 133 15.52 -16.06 -3.87
CA LEU A 133 15.47 -14.73 -4.49
C LEU A 133 14.04 -14.16 -4.55
N SER A 134 13.03 -14.99 -4.81
CA SER A 134 11.63 -14.54 -4.80
C SER A 134 11.25 -14.01 -3.41
N ILE A 135 11.57 -14.73 -2.32
CA ILE A 135 11.31 -14.28 -0.94
C ILE A 135 12.04 -12.97 -0.64
N ALA A 136 13.31 -12.86 -1.04
CA ALA A 136 14.09 -11.63 -0.86
C ALA A 136 13.41 -10.43 -1.54
N PHE A 137 12.96 -10.57 -2.78
CA PHE A 137 12.23 -9.51 -3.49
C PHE A 137 10.87 -9.21 -2.85
N GLY A 138 10.18 -10.21 -2.29
CA GLY A 138 8.93 -10.01 -1.54
C GLY A 138 9.14 -9.19 -0.28
N ILE A 139 10.19 -9.48 0.49
CA ILE A 139 10.57 -8.72 1.69
C ILE A 139 10.95 -7.29 1.31
N LEU A 140 11.76 -7.11 0.27
CA LEU A 140 12.13 -5.78 -0.23
C LEU A 140 10.90 -4.97 -0.67
N ALA A 141 9.95 -5.60 -1.37
CA ALA A 141 8.70 -4.95 -1.76
C ALA A 141 7.87 -4.52 -0.53
N LEU A 142 7.78 -5.36 0.51
CA LEU A 142 7.10 -5.01 1.75
C LEU A 142 7.79 -3.85 2.48
N LEU A 143 9.12 -3.86 2.56
CA LEU A 143 9.88 -2.77 3.16
C LEU A 143 9.65 -1.45 2.41
N LEU A 144 9.65 -1.48 1.08
CA LEU A 144 9.34 -0.30 0.27
C LEU A 144 7.92 0.21 0.49
N LEU A 145 6.93 -0.69 0.66
CA LEU A 145 5.57 -0.34 1.06
C LEU A 145 5.52 0.39 2.42
N LEU A 146 6.27 -0.09 3.42
CA LEU A 146 6.38 0.58 4.72
C LEU A 146 7.07 1.95 4.60
N PHE A 147 8.12 2.07 3.79
CA PHE A 147 8.76 3.36 3.48
C PHE A 147 7.81 4.32 2.76
N LEU A 148 6.95 3.82 1.86
CA LEU A 148 5.92 4.64 1.21
C LEU A 148 4.93 5.21 2.22
N LEU A 149 4.48 4.41 3.19
CA LEU A 149 3.62 4.91 4.27
C LEU A 149 4.31 6.02 5.07
N TYR A 150 5.57 5.81 5.46
CA TYR A 150 6.34 6.80 6.21
C TYR A 150 6.54 8.11 5.43
N ILE A 151 7.01 8.03 4.18
CA ILE A 151 7.21 9.22 3.34
C ILE A 151 5.88 9.87 2.99
N GLY A 152 4.83 9.09 2.71
CA GLY A 152 3.48 9.57 2.46
C GLY A 152 2.93 10.40 3.62
N HIS A 153 3.18 9.95 4.86
CA HIS A 153 2.89 10.75 6.04
C HIS A 153 3.71 12.04 6.09
N LYS A 154 5.04 11.99 5.89
CA LYS A 154 5.88 13.20 5.87
C LYS A 154 5.42 14.22 4.82
N ILE A 155 4.96 13.77 3.65
CA ILE A 155 4.37 14.64 2.61
C ILE A 155 3.10 15.32 3.12
N ARG A 156 2.29 14.63 3.94
CA ARG A 156 1.08 15.22 4.53
C ARG A 156 1.42 16.34 5.51
N CYS A 157 2.43 16.13 6.36
CA CYS A 157 2.90 17.15 7.31
C CYS A 157 3.65 18.30 6.61
N MET A 158 4.30 18.04 5.48
CA MET A 158 5.08 19.01 4.72
C MET A 158 4.63 19.07 3.25
N PRO A 159 3.40 19.55 2.96
CA PRO A 159 2.79 19.43 1.63
C PRO A 159 3.52 20.20 0.53
N GLN A 160 4.28 21.24 0.90
CA GLN A 160 5.06 22.08 -0.01
C GLN A 160 6.41 21.45 -0.41
N ASN A 161 6.86 20.41 0.29
CA ASN A 161 8.15 19.77 0.03
C ASN A 161 8.08 18.90 -1.23
N LYS A 162 8.50 19.47 -2.36
CA LYS A 162 8.54 18.78 -3.67
C LYS A 162 9.50 17.59 -3.67
N LYS A 163 10.61 17.66 -2.94
CA LYS A 163 11.62 16.59 -2.87
C LYS A 163 11.03 15.31 -2.28
N LEU A 164 10.26 15.41 -1.19
CA LEU A 164 9.59 14.25 -0.59
C LEU A 164 8.61 13.57 -1.57
N ARG A 165 7.87 14.35 -2.36
CA ARG A 165 6.97 13.81 -3.39
C ARG A 165 7.72 13.05 -4.48
N THR A 166 8.86 13.56 -4.91
CA THR A 166 9.74 12.87 -5.87
C THR A 166 10.27 11.56 -5.28
N ILE A 167 10.74 11.58 -4.03
CA ILE A 167 11.23 10.39 -3.33
C ILE A 167 10.11 9.34 -3.22
N HIS A 168 8.91 9.73 -2.78
CA HIS A 168 7.75 8.83 -2.71
C HIS A 168 7.44 8.18 -4.06
N LYS A 169 7.50 8.97 -5.14
CA LYS A 169 7.31 8.45 -6.50
C LYS A 169 8.38 7.43 -6.88
N MET A 170 9.65 7.73 -6.62
CA MET A 170 10.76 6.81 -6.92
C MET A 170 10.63 5.50 -6.15
N ILE A 171 10.31 5.57 -4.85
CA ILE A 171 10.07 4.37 -4.03
C ILE A 171 8.87 3.57 -4.57
N ALA A 172 7.82 4.24 -5.04
CA ALA A 172 6.64 3.55 -5.60
C ALA A 172 6.98 2.79 -6.89
N TYR A 173 7.82 3.37 -7.76
CA TYR A 173 8.32 2.65 -8.94
C TYR A 173 9.22 1.49 -8.55
N SER A 174 10.13 1.68 -7.59
CA SER A 174 10.97 0.60 -7.09
C SER A 174 10.13 -0.53 -6.52
N PHE A 175 9.10 -0.21 -5.72
CA PHE A 175 8.15 -1.19 -5.20
C PHE A 175 7.52 -2.02 -6.34
N LEU A 176 7.04 -1.37 -7.40
CA LEU A 176 6.45 -2.06 -8.54
C LEU A 176 7.45 -3.00 -9.22
N VAL A 177 8.70 -2.55 -9.43
CA VAL A 177 9.76 -3.38 -10.01
C VAL A 177 10.04 -4.60 -9.14
N PHE A 178 10.28 -4.40 -7.84
CA PHE A 178 10.55 -5.50 -6.90
C PHE A 178 9.37 -6.45 -6.77
N TYR A 179 8.14 -5.95 -6.84
CA TYR A 179 6.95 -6.77 -6.86
C TYR A 179 6.85 -7.62 -8.13
N VAL A 180 7.09 -7.05 -9.32
CA VAL A 180 7.12 -7.81 -10.57
C VAL A 180 8.21 -8.89 -10.51
N LEU A 181 9.41 -8.57 -10.00
CA LEU A 181 10.47 -9.55 -9.79
C LEU A 181 10.06 -10.65 -8.80
N HIS A 182 9.39 -10.29 -7.70
CA HIS A 182 8.87 -11.24 -6.72
C HIS A 182 7.95 -12.28 -7.36
N ILE A 183 7.04 -11.86 -8.26
CA ILE A 183 6.15 -12.79 -8.98
C ILE A 183 6.88 -13.53 -10.10
N ALA A 184 7.67 -12.83 -10.92
CA ALA A 184 8.28 -13.41 -12.11
C ALA A 184 9.26 -14.55 -11.75
N ILE A 185 10.00 -14.38 -10.65
CA ILE A 185 10.97 -15.37 -10.15
C ILE A 185 10.29 -16.46 -9.33
N LYS A 186 9.04 -16.23 -8.91
CA LYS A 186 8.17 -17.27 -8.33
C LYS A 186 7.62 -18.23 -9.39
N GLY A 187 8.01 -18.06 -10.67
CA GLY A 187 7.70 -18.98 -11.75
C GLY A 187 8.17 -20.39 -11.44
N ASP A 188 7.19 -21.22 -11.10
CA ASP A 188 7.13 -22.65 -10.78
C ASP A 188 7.73 -23.15 -9.44
#